data_AF-A0A1A7YMA1-F1
#
_entry.id   AF-A0A1A7YMA1-F1
#
_cell.length_a   1.000
_cell.length_b   1.000
_cell.length_c   1.000
_cell.angle_alpha   90.00
_cell.angle_beta   90.00
_cell.angle_gamma   90.00
#
_symmetry.space_group_name_H-M   'P 1'
#
loop_
_entity.id
_entity.type
_entity.pdbx_description
1 polymer ?
#
loop_
_entity_poly.entity_id
_entity_poly.type
_entity_poly.pdbx_seq_one_letter_code
_entity_poly.pdbx_strand_id
1 'polypeptide(L)'
;MNPNPPKRLRKTDHGDGTGGGEEDEEEEERAVDVSIIMPVFNASCWLDKCLQAVLHQDFLGSMELSVFDDASTDDSRTVVEGWRARLEERGFSVVISGHDSPQPRGVGYAKNKAVSQSRGQYLCFQDADDIMLPQRVRLQYEASLLHHNSLIGCRVQRQPEGSTERYTRWINSLTQDQLTTQVYTSHGPTVVMPTWFCSRRLFLKVGLFDEGGKGVPEDLLFFYQLLRRGCGLFRVDQSLLVYRYHEKATTHSVTEKTIWKLRVDFLQERVLSQWEKFTIWNAGKQGRMLYRSLNPTNQKKVRCFCDVDKNKIQKGFYTYEESKERPKPKIPVVHYRNATGPFVICVKLDMTGGVLEENLNCLQLKEGADYYHFN
;
A
#
# COMPACT_ATOMS: atom_id res chain seq x y z
N MET A 1 38.08 54.01 -55.50
CA MET A 1 36.70 53.54 -55.74
C MET A 1 35.77 54.43 -54.91
N ASN A 2 34.64 54.82 -55.48
CA ASN A 2 33.84 56.02 -55.10
C ASN A 2 32.69 55.71 -54.11
N PRO A 3 32.03 56.72 -53.49
CA PRO A 3 32.51 58.06 -53.08
C PRO A 3 32.07 58.49 -51.63
N ASN A 4 32.48 59.70 -51.24
CA ASN A 4 32.16 60.49 -50.01
C ASN A 4 30.78 61.21 -50.13
N PRO A 5 30.33 62.10 -49.18
CA PRO A 5 30.00 62.01 -47.73
C PRO A 5 28.48 62.44 -47.52
N PRO A 6 27.98 63.34 -46.62
CA PRO A 6 28.33 63.79 -45.25
C PRO A 6 27.16 63.87 -44.19
N LYS A 7 27.52 64.17 -42.93
CA LYS A 7 26.76 64.68 -41.74
C LYS A 7 25.31 65.25 -41.86
N ARG A 8 24.46 64.96 -40.86
CA ARG A 8 23.59 65.96 -40.17
C ARG A 8 23.01 65.50 -38.81
N LEU A 9 22.76 66.46 -37.90
CA LEU A 9 22.01 66.30 -36.64
C LEU A 9 20.53 66.72 -36.79
N ARG A 10 19.60 66.12 -36.02
CA ARG A 10 18.56 66.84 -35.24
C ARG A 10 17.80 65.94 -34.24
N LYS A 11 17.10 66.58 -33.29
CA LYS A 11 16.29 66.00 -32.19
C LYS A 11 14.79 65.91 -32.55
N THR A 12 13.97 65.47 -31.58
CA THR A 12 12.49 65.59 -31.41
C THR A 12 11.63 64.77 -32.39
N ASP A 13 10.47 64.22 -32.02
CA ASP A 13 9.70 64.25 -30.75
C ASP A 13 8.79 63.01 -30.58
N HIS A 14 7.99 62.96 -29.51
CA HIS A 14 7.01 61.89 -29.21
C HIS A 14 5.98 61.59 -30.33
N GLY A 15 5.57 60.31 -30.43
CA GLY A 15 4.42 59.85 -31.20
C GLY A 15 4.06 58.39 -30.88
N ASP A 16 2.81 58.13 -30.54
CA ASP A 16 2.27 56.83 -30.09
C ASP A 16 1.98 55.88 -31.28
N GLY A 17 1.98 54.55 -31.06
CA GLY A 17 1.76 53.59 -32.14
C GLY A 17 2.21 52.13 -31.90
N THR A 18 1.38 51.39 -31.17
CA THR A 18 1.17 49.91 -31.21
C THR A 18 1.97 49.06 -32.22
N GLY A 19 2.61 47.98 -31.76
CA GLY A 19 3.00 46.87 -32.63
C GLY A 19 3.84 45.75 -31.99
N GLY A 20 3.25 44.56 -31.87
CA GLY A 20 3.95 43.27 -31.91
C GLY A 20 4.96 42.96 -30.80
N GLY A 21 4.47 42.40 -29.70
CA GLY A 21 5.27 41.74 -28.66
C GLY A 21 4.56 40.49 -28.14
N GLU A 22 4.05 39.68 -29.06
CA GLU A 22 3.51 38.34 -28.78
C GLU A 22 4.61 37.28 -29.01
N GLU A 23 4.40 36.08 -28.47
CA GLU A 23 5.24 34.88 -28.65
C GLU A 23 6.58 34.87 -27.88
N ASP A 24 6.48 34.90 -26.54
CA ASP A 24 7.30 34.07 -25.63
C ASP A 24 6.48 33.74 -24.35
N GLU A 25 5.16 33.58 -24.49
CA GLU A 25 4.35 32.84 -23.51
C GLU A 25 4.43 31.35 -23.87
N GLU A 26 5.51 30.68 -23.44
CA GLU A 26 5.42 29.24 -23.23
C GLU A 26 4.27 29.02 -22.23
N GLU A 27 3.22 28.30 -22.66
CA GLU A 27 2.22 27.80 -21.73
C GLU A 27 2.95 26.93 -20.70
N GLU A 28 3.19 27.48 -19.50
CA GLU A 28 3.46 26.68 -18.31
C GLU A 28 2.25 25.76 -18.14
N GLU A 29 2.34 24.55 -18.72
CA GLU A 29 1.38 23.46 -18.55
C GLU A 29 1.16 23.32 -17.04
N ARG A 30 0.06 23.87 -16.53
CA ARG A 30 -0.13 24.04 -15.08
C ARG A 30 0.01 22.69 -14.43
N ALA A 31 1.09 22.53 -13.67
CA ALA A 31 1.46 21.23 -13.13
C ALA A 31 0.28 20.68 -12.31
N VAL A 32 -0.17 19.48 -12.67
CA VAL A 32 -1.20 18.79 -11.91
C VAL A 32 -0.61 18.42 -10.55
N ASP A 33 -1.24 18.82 -9.45
CA ASP A 33 -0.77 18.48 -8.10
C ASP A 33 -1.03 16.99 -7.83
N VAL A 34 -2.28 16.54 -8.03
CA VAL A 34 -2.72 15.19 -7.67
C VAL A 34 -3.46 14.51 -8.83
N SER A 35 -2.98 13.34 -9.26
CA SER A 35 -3.77 12.41 -10.07
C SER A 35 -4.44 11.38 -9.18
N ILE A 36 -5.76 11.29 -9.25
CA ILE A 36 -6.55 10.19 -8.69
C ILE A 36 -6.48 9.03 -9.68
N ILE A 37 -5.94 7.90 -9.22
CA ILE A 37 -5.64 6.72 -10.03
C ILE A 37 -6.73 5.68 -9.80
N MET A 38 -7.57 5.47 -10.81
CA MET A 38 -8.76 4.64 -10.73
C MET A 38 -8.73 3.47 -11.73
N PRO A 39 -8.36 2.24 -11.30
CA PRO A 39 -8.59 1.04 -12.10
C PRO A 39 -10.09 0.70 -12.09
N VAL A 40 -10.64 0.33 -13.25
CA VAL A 40 -12.06 -0.03 -13.41
C VAL A 40 -12.16 -1.39 -14.10
N PHE A 41 -12.98 -2.28 -13.53
CA PHE A 41 -13.44 -3.50 -14.18
C PHE A 41 -14.79 -3.91 -13.59
N ASN A 42 -15.86 -3.85 -14.40
CA ASN A 42 -17.22 -4.28 -14.02
C ASN A 42 -17.73 -3.66 -12.70
N ALA A 43 -17.63 -2.33 -12.60
CA ALA A 43 -17.91 -1.53 -11.40
C ALA A 43 -19.10 -0.57 -11.54
N SER A 44 -19.93 -0.70 -12.60
CA SER A 44 -21.04 0.20 -12.93
C SER A 44 -21.93 0.56 -11.73
N CYS A 45 -22.30 -0.43 -10.91
CA CYS A 45 -23.20 -0.26 -9.77
C CYS A 45 -22.59 0.48 -8.55
N TRP A 46 -21.30 0.82 -8.60
CA TRP A 46 -20.58 1.54 -7.54
C TRP A 46 -20.07 2.91 -7.98
N LEU A 47 -19.79 3.07 -9.27
CA LEU A 47 -19.10 4.23 -9.84
C LEU A 47 -19.78 5.55 -9.52
N ASP A 48 -21.11 5.67 -9.57
CA ASP A 48 -21.80 6.93 -9.24
C ASP A 48 -21.43 7.46 -7.85
N LYS A 49 -21.36 6.60 -6.83
CA LYS A 49 -21.00 7.01 -5.46
C LYS A 49 -19.51 7.28 -5.32
N CYS A 50 -18.67 6.55 -6.05
CA CYS A 50 -17.22 6.75 -6.05
C CYS A 50 -16.86 8.09 -6.73
N LEU A 51 -17.40 8.36 -7.92
CA LEU A 51 -17.19 9.58 -8.70
C LEU A 51 -17.83 10.81 -8.04
N GLN A 52 -19.01 10.65 -7.40
CA GLN A 52 -19.56 11.70 -6.55
C GLN A 52 -18.60 12.05 -5.40
N ALA A 53 -17.95 11.07 -4.77
CA ALA A 53 -17.00 11.32 -3.68
C ALA A 53 -15.67 11.95 -4.15
N VAL A 54 -15.24 11.67 -5.38
CA VAL A 54 -14.14 12.39 -6.06
C VAL A 54 -14.51 13.86 -6.26
N LEU A 55 -15.70 14.15 -6.81
CA LEU A 55 -16.16 15.52 -7.05
C LEU A 55 -16.17 16.41 -5.79
N HIS A 56 -16.48 15.80 -4.64
CA HIS A 56 -16.62 16.49 -3.34
C HIS A 56 -15.31 16.59 -2.53
N GLN A 57 -14.13 16.34 -3.11
CA GLN A 57 -12.87 16.59 -2.40
C GLN A 57 -12.69 18.08 -2.06
N ASP A 58 -12.20 18.35 -0.84
CA ASP A 58 -11.96 19.69 -0.28
C ASP A 58 -10.54 20.24 -0.58
N PHE A 59 -9.78 19.54 -1.41
CA PHE A 59 -8.47 19.97 -1.88
C PHE A 59 -8.58 21.15 -2.85
N LEU A 60 -7.69 22.13 -2.68
CA LEU A 60 -7.69 23.40 -3.43
C LEU A 60 -6.66 23.45 -4.57
N GLY A 61 -5.72 22.48 -4.61
CA GLY A 61 -4.77 22.33 -5.71
C GLY A 61 -5.40 21.67 -6.94
N SER A 62 -4.64 21.58 -8.02
CA SER A 62 -5.11 21.02 -9.29
C SER A 62 -5.26 19.50 -9.20
N MET A 63 -6.38 18.98 -9.71
CA MET A 63 -6.70 17.55 -9.66
C MET A 63 -6.96 16.98 -11.05
N GLU A 64 -6.50 15.75 -11.25
CA GLU A 64 -6.78 14.94 -12.43
C GLU A 64 -7.44 13.63 -11.98
N LEU A 65 -8.50 13.19 -12.66
CA LEU A 65 -8.99 11.83 -12.56
C LEU A 65 -8.45 11.02 -13.75
N SER A 66 -7.62 10.03 -13.44
CA SER A 66 -7.07 9.09 -14.42
C SER A 66 -7.71 7.71 -14.25
N VAL A 67 -8.56 7.35 -15.20
CA VAL A 67 -9.32 6.09 -15.22
C VAL A 67 -8.75 5.15 -16.28
N PHE A 68 -8.55 3.90 -15.91
CA PHE A 68 -8.24 2.83 -16.85
C PHE A 68 -9.24 1.68 -16.73
N ASP A 69 -9.98 1.44 -17.82
CA ASP A 69 -10.95 0.36 -17.95
C ASP A 69 -10.29 -0.92 -18.48
N ASP A 70 -10.14 -1.91 -17.61
CA ASP A 70 -9.50 -3.20 -17.86
C ASP A 70 -10.49 -4.20 -18.51
N ALA A 71 -11.11 -3.76 -19.61
CA ALA A 71 -12.14 -4.49 -20.38
C ALA A 71 -13.39 -4.86 -19.57
N SER A 72 -14.06 -3.86 -18.99
CA SER A 72 -15.42 -4.01 -18.47
C SER A 72 -16.40 -4.51 -19.54
N THR A 73 -17.37 -5.32 -19.10
CA THR A 73 -18.44 -5.90 -19.90
C THR A 73 -19.83 -5.39 -19.51
N ASP A 74 -19.89 -4.52 -18.51
CA ASP A 74 -21.08 -3.78 -18.06
C ASP A 74 -20.97 -2.30 -18.46
N ASP A 75 -21.91 -1.47 -18.01
CA ASP A 75 -21.98 -0.04 -18.32
C ASP A 75 -20.88 0.82 -17.67
N SER A 76 -19.82 0.24 -17.10
CA SER A 76 -18.78 1.00 -16.37
C SER A 76 -18.20 2.14 -17.21
N ARG A 77 -17.81 1.88 -18.46
CA ARG A 77 -17.25 2.92 -19.36
C ARG A 77 -18.25 4.07 -19.57
N THR A 78 -19.50 3.73 -19.82
CA THR A 78 -20.60 4.69 -20.04
C THR A 78 -20.83 5.57 -18.81
N VAL A 79 -20.80 4.98 -17.61
CA VAL A 79 -20.95 5.74 -16.35
C VAL A 79 -19.78 6.72 -16.16
N VAL A 80 -18.53 6.29 -16.33
CA VAL A 80 -17.37 7.20 -16.15
C VAL A 80 -17.40 8.35 -17.16
N GLU A 81 -17.65 8.10 -18.44
CA GLU A 81 -17.76 9.18 -19.44
C GLU A 81 -18.93 10.13 -19.14
N GLY A 82 -20.05 9.62 -18.60
CA GLY A 82 -21.19 10.44 -18.17
C GLY A 82 -20.89 11.40 -17.00
N TRP A 83 -19.84 11.13 -16.22
CA TRP A 83 -19.38 12.01 -15.14
C TRP A 83 -18.36 13.07 -15.59
N ARG A 84 -17.76 12.92 -16.78
CA ARG A 84 -16.73 13.81 -17.34
C ARG A 84 -17.06 15.30 -17.17
N ALA A 85 -18.20 15.74 -17.72
CA ALA A 85 -18.58 17.15 -17.73
C ALA A 85 -18.72 17.75 -16.33
N ARG A 86 -19.23 16.98 -15.36
CA ARG A 86 -19.38 17.43 -13.95
C ARG A 86 -18.03 17.60 -13.26
N LEU A 87 -17.10 16.69 -13.54
CA LEU A 87 -15.74 16.74 -13.00
C LEU A 87 -14.95 17.91 -13.62
N GLU A 88 -15.05 18.08 -14.94
CA GLU A 88 -14.42 19.19 -15.68
C GLU A 88 -14.99 20.56 -15.25
N GLU A 89 -16.32 20.69 -15.04
CA GLU A 89 -16.97 21.88 -14.47
C GLU A 89 -16.45 22.22 -13.05
N ARG A 90 -16.13 21.20 -12.25
CA ARG A 90 -15.53 21.36 -10.91
C ARG A 90 -14.02 21.67 -10.96
N GLY A 91 -13.39 21.61 -12.13
CA GLY A 91 -11.97 21.90 -12.35
C GLY A 91 -11.05 20.69 -12.36
N PHE A 92 -11.57 19.46 -12.54
CA PHE A 92 -10.74 18.27 -12.73
C PHE A 92 -10.38 18.07 -14.21
N SER A 93 -9.12 17.74 -14.51
CA SER A 93 -8.79 17.10 -15.80
C SER A 93 -9.23 15.63 -15.77
N VAL A 94 -9.80 15.10 -16.85
CA VAL A 94 -10.33 13.72 -16.89
C VAL A 94 -9.75 12.92 -18.05
N VAL A 95 -8.94 11.90 -17.74
CA VAL A 95 -8.33 10.98 -18.71
C VAL A 95 -8.94 9.59 -18.53
N ILE A 96 -9.52 9.03 -19.59
CA ILE A 96 -10.20 7.72 -19.54
C ILE A 96 -9.72 6.89 -20.73
N SER A 97 -9.00 5.81 -20.46
CA SER A 97 -8.57 4.85 -21.50
C SER A 97 -8.87 3.40 -21.09
N GLY A 98 -8.45 2.44 -21.90
CA GLY A 98 -8.69 1.01 -21.72
C GLY A 98 -7.92 0.23 -22.77
N HIS A 99 -8.36 -0.99 -23.10
CA HIS A 99 -7.79 -1.77 -24.19
C HIS A 99 -8.80 -2.68 -24.90
N ASP A 100 -8.51 -3.05 -26.15
CA ASP A 100 -9.38 -3.88 -27.00
C ASP A 100 -9.30 -5.39 -26.69
N SER A 101 -8.51 -5.80 -25.68
CA SER A 101 -8.44 -7.20 -25.26
C SER A 101 -9.76 -7.60 -24.59
N PRO A 102 -10.41 -8.72 -24.98
CA PRO A 102 -11.76 -9.08 -24.50
C PRO A 102 -11.79 -9.62 -23.06
N GLN A 103 -10.67 -9.56 -22.33
CA GLN A 103 -10.51 -10.06 -20.97
C GLN A 103 -9.61 -9.11 -20.17
N PRO A 104 -9.86 -8.93 -18.86
CA PRO A 104 -9.04 -8.10 -17.98
C PRO A 104 -7.63 -8.67 -17.85
N ARG A 105 -6.64 -7.78 -17.77
CA ARG A 105 -5.23 -8.13 -17.48
C ARG A 105 -4.91 -8.10 -16.00
N GLY A 106 -5.77 -7.47 -15.20
CA GLY A 106 -5.72 -7.47 -13.75
C GLY A 106 -5.45 -6.08 -13.17
N VAL A 107 -5.83 -5.92 -11.90
CA VAL A 107 -5.79 -4.64 -11.17
C VAL A 107 -4.40 -3.97 -11.16
N GLY A 108 -3.30 -4.73 -11.10
CA GLY A 108 -1.94 -4.18 -11.18
C GLY A 108 -1.62 -3.55 -12.54
N TYR A 109 -2.00 -4.21 -13.63
CA TYR A 109 -1.90 -3.66 -14.98
C TYR A 109 -2.75 -2.39 -15.12
N ALA A 110 -4.01 -2.42 -14.67
CA ALA A 110 -4.91 -1.28 -14.73
C ALA A 110 -4.37 -0.07 -13.93
N LYS A 111 -3.86 -0.29 -12.71
CA LYS A 111 -3.19 0.74 -11.90
C LYS A 111 -1.96 1.30 -12.61
N ASN A 112 -1.10 0.45 -13.19
CA ASN A 112 0.08 0.91 -13.93
C ASN A 112 -0.29 1.78 -15.15
N LYS A 113 -1.35 1.43 -15.89
CA LYS A 113 -1.82 2.22 -17.03
C LYS A 113 -2.44 3.55 -16.61
N ALA A 114 -3.28 3.56 -15.57
CA ALA A 114 -3.81 4.79 -15.00
C ALA A 114 -2.69 5.71 -14.47
N VAL A 115 -1.64 5.19 -13.82
CA VAL A 115 -0.46 5.99 -13.46
C VAL A 115 0.27 6.51 -14.71
N SER A 116 0.47 5.66 -15.72
CA SER A 116 1.26 5.99 -16.91
C SER A 116 0.64 7.06 -17.82
N GLN A 117 -0.69 7.16 -17.89
CA GLN A 117 -1.37 8.21 -18.67
C GLN A 117 -1.52 9.53 -17.90
N SER A 118 -1.30 9.50 -16.59
CA SER A 118 -1.54 10.64 -15.68
C SER A 118 -0.33 11.55 -15.51
N ARG A 119 -0.55 12.82 -15.18
CA ARG A 119 0.49 13.86 -15.14
C ARG A 119 0.82 14.37 -13.73
N GLY A 120 -0.05 14.14 -12.75
CA GLY A 120 0.05 14.68 -11.39
C GLY A 120 1.34 14.36 -10.65
N GLN A 121 1.88 15.34 -9.90
CA GLN A 121 3.09 15.17 -9.09
C GLN A 121 2.91 14.14 -7.97
N TYR A 122 1.68 14.02 -7.46
CA TYR A 122 1.26 13.02 -6.49
C TYR A 122 0.20 12.08 -7.07
N LEU A 123 0.18 10.85 -6.57
CA LEU A 123 -0.73 9.77 -6.94
C LEU A 123 -1.62 9.46 -5.75
N CYS A 124 -2.94 9.56 -5.92
CA CYS A 124 -3.95 9.15 -4.95
C CYS A 124 -4.69 7.93 -5.51
N PHE A 125 -4.46 6.74 -4.96
CA PHE A 125 -5.14 5.53 -5.43
C PHE A 125 -6.60 5.51 -4.98
N GLN A 126 -7.52 5.09 -5.85
CA GLN A 126 -8.94 4.95 -5.53
C GLN A 126 -9.51 3.78 -6.33
N ASP A 127 -9.89 2.70 -5.66
CA ASP A 127 -10.61 1.60 -6.32
C ASP A 127 -12.07 2.02 -6.58
N ALA A 128 -12.65 1.56 -7.69
CA ALA A 128 -13.94 2.04 -8.23
C ALA A 128 -15.17 1.63 -7.37
N ASP A 129 -14.99 0.65 -6.48
CA ASP A 129 -15.98 0.13 -5.54
C ASP A 129 -15.99 0.86 -4.17
N ASP A 130 -15.02 1.73 -3.90
CA ASP A 130 -14.87 2.44 -2.61
C ASP A 130 -15.45 3.87 -2.60
N ILE A 131 -15.41 4.54 -1.44
CA ILE A 131 -15.79 5.97 -1.29
C ILE A 131 -14.72 6.72 -0.50
N MET A 132 -14.05 7.70 -1.11
CA MET A 132 -13.19 8.64 -0.38
C MET A 132 -14.01 9.65 0.43
N LEU A 133 -13.54 10.04 1.63
CA LEU A 133 -14.17 11.12 2.39
C LEU A 133 -13.63 12.50 1.92
N PRO A 134 -14.39 13.60 2.06
CA PRO A 134 -14.06 14.88 1.40
C PRO A 134 -12.67 15.45 1.72
N GLN A 135 -12.14 15.15 2.92
CA GLN A 135 -10.86 15.63 3.42
C GLN A 135 -9.65 14.80 2.92
N ARG A 136 -9.89 13.69 2.19
CA ARG A 136 -8.89 12.66 1.94
C ARG A 136 -7.67 13.21 1.20
N VAL A 137 -7.87 13.76 0.00
CA VAL A 137 -6.77 14.22 -0.86
C VAL A 137 -5.93 15.26 -0.14
N ARG A 138 -6.57 16.26 0.48
CA ARG A 138 -5.89 17.36 1.16
C ARG A 138 -5.04 16.89 2.34
N LEU A 139 -5.60 16.12 3.28
CA LEU A 139 -4.85 15.66 4.46
C LEU A 139 -3.72 14.70 4.11
N GLN A 140 -3.88 13.89 3.06
CA GLN A 140 -2.80 13.01 2.58
C GLN A 140 -1.72 13.76 1.79
N TYR A 141 -2.09 14.82 1.06
CA TYR A 141 -1.16 15.74 0.41
C TYR A 141 -0.32 16.50 1.47
N GLU A 142 -0.96 17.12 2.46
CA GLU A 142 -0.31 17.80 3.60
C GLU A 142 0.70 16.88 4.30
N ALA A 143 0.31 15.62 4.58
CA ALA A 143 1.21 14.62 5.15
C ALA A 143 2.36 14.22 4.22
N SER A 144 2.15 14.21 2.90
CA SER A 144 3.18 13.84 1.93
C SER A 144 4.29 14.91 1.80
N LEU A 145 3.96 16.19 2.00
CA LEU A 145 4.93 17.28 2.08
C LEU A 145 5.89 17.11 3.26
N LEU A 146 5.36 16.68 4.42
CA LEU A 146 6.16 16.41 5.63
C LEU A 146 6.93 15.08 5.55
N HIS A 147 6.44 14.12 4.74
CA HIS A 147 6.96 12.76 4.65
C HIS A 147 7.28 12.35 3.21
N HIS A 148 8.08 13.17 2.51
CA HIS A 148 8.35 13.12 1.06
C HIS A 148 8.93 11.79 0.49
N ASN A 149 9.34 10.85 1.34
CA ASN A 149 9.86 9.52 0.97
C ASN A 149 9.02 8.39 1.62
N SER A 150 7.78 8.68 2.02
CA SER A 150 6.85 7.71 2.61
C SER A 150 5.63 7.46 1.72
N LEU A 151 5.12 6.23 1.78
CA LEU A 151 3.75 5.93 1.35
C LEU A 151 2.79 6.40 2.45
N ILE A 152 1.86 7.28 2.08
CA ILE A 152 0.85 7.82 2.98
C ILE A 152 -0.42 6.98 2.86
N GLY A 153 -1.06 6.68 3.99
CA GLY A 153 -2.40 6.11 4.04
C GLY A 153 -3.27 6.78 5.09
N CYS A 154 -4.41 6.18 5.39
CA CYS A 154 -5.38 6.65 6.38
C CYS A 154 -6.05 5.47 7.11
N ARG A 155 -6.88 5.76 8.13
CA ARG A 155 -7.81 4.75 8.66
C ARG A 155 -8.96 4.52 7.67
N VAL A 156 -9.58 3.35 7.76
CA VAL A 156 -10.75 3.00 6.93
C VAL A 156 -11.99 2.72 7.78
N GLN A 157 -13.15 3.05 7.22
CA GLN A 157 -14.45 2.51 7.62
C GLN A 157 -14.82 1.33 6.69
N ARG A 158 -15.80 0.51 7.07
CA ARG A 158 -16.25 -0.64 6.28
C ARG A 158 -17.72 -0.50 5.91
N GLN A 159 -18.06 -0.84 4.67
CA GLN A 159 -19.44 -0.93 4.17
C GLN A 159 -19.67 -2.32 3.54
N PRO A 160 -20.55 -3.18 4.08
CA PRO A 160 -21.31 -3.03 5.33
C PRO A 160 -20.43 -2.90 6.57
N GLU A 161 -20.99 -2.32 7.63
CA GLU A 161 -20.33 -2.24 8.94
C GLU A 161 -20.04 -3.65 9.49
N GLY A 162 -18.96 -3.80 10.27
CA GLY A 162 -18.51 -5.11 10.78
C GLY A 162 -17.80 -6.01 9.76
N SER A 163 -17.82 -5.70 8.46
CA SER A 163 -17.10 -6.48 7.44
C SER A 163 -15.60 -6.53 7.73
N THR A 164 -15.03 -7.73 7.89
CA THR A 164 -13.61 -7.94 8.25
C THR A 164 -13.19 -7.20 9.54
N GLU A 165 -14.08 -7.09 10.52
CA GLU A 165 -13.90 -6.26 11.73
C GLU A 165 -12.52 -6.42 12.40
N ARG A 166 -12.08 -7.66 12.63
CA ARG A 166 -10.77 -8.00 13.21
C ARG A 166 -9.59 -7.35 12.46
N TYR A 167 -9.62 -7.40 11.13
CA TYR A 167 -8.59 -6.81 10.29
C TYR A 167 -8.65 -5.29 10.32
N THR A 168 -9.86 -4.74 10.25
CA THR A 168 -10.11 -3.29 10.26
C THR A 168 -9.69 -2.65 11.59
N ARG A 169 -10.01 -3.29 12.72
CA ARG A 169 -9.56 -2.89 14.06
C ARG A 169 -8.03 -2.88 14.13
N TRP A 170 -7.38 -3.93 13.64
CA TRP A 170 -5.92 -4.05 13.61
C TRP A 170 -5.26 -2.91 12.79
N ILE A 171 -5.58 -2.74 11.50
CA ILE A 171 -4.95 -1.70 10.66
C ILE A 171 -5.22 -0.27 11.17
N ASN A 172 -6.37 -0.04 11.81
CA ASN A 172 -6.71 1.27 12.37
C ASN A 172 -6.03 1.54 13.74
N SER A 173 -5.64 0.49 14.49
CA SER A 173 -5.03 0.62 15.82
C SER A 173 -3.49 0.64 15.84
N LEU A 174 -2.82 0.21 14.76
CA LEU A 174 -1.35 0.24 14.67
C LEU A 174 -0.82 1.64 15.01
N THR A 175 0.25 1.74 15.81
CA THR A 175 1.04 2.97 15.92
C THR A 175 1.85 3.22 14.65
N GLN A 176 2.39 4.42 14.52
CA GLN A 176 3.22 4.84 13.38
C GLN A 176 4.46 3.94 13.18
N ASP A 177 5.11 3.50 14.27
CA ASP A 177 6.22 2.53 14.21
C ASP A 177 5.72 1.13 13.81
N GLN A 178 4.55 0.73 14.33
CA GLN A 178 3.97 -0.59 14.08
C GLN A 178 3.54 -0.81 12.62
N LEU A 179 3.37 0.25 11.83
CA LEU A 179 3.22 0.14 10.38
C LEU A 179 4.40 -0.62 9.75
N THR A 180 5.61 -0.52 10.30
CA THR A 180 6.80 -1.18 9.77
C THR A 180 7.09 -2.54 10.44
N THR A 181 6.79 -2.69 11.73
CA THR A 181 7.09 -3.94 12.47
C THR A 181 6.02 -5.03 12.24
N GLN A 182 4.75 -4.67 12.04
CA GLN A 182 3.65 -5.64 11.93
C GLN A 182 3.32 -6.10 10.51
N VAL A 183 4.19 -5.83 9.52
CA VAL A 183 4.01 -6.19 8.10
C VAL A 183 3.87 -7.69 7.80
N TYR A 184 4.10 -8.55 8.81
CA TYR A 184 3.95 -10.00 8.74
C TYR A 184 2.68 -10.54 9.47
N THR A 185 1.86 -9.66 10.05
CA THR A 185 0.80 -10.00 11.04
C THR A 185 -0.56 -10.29 10.40
N SER A 186 -0.79 -9.92 9.15
CA SER A 186 -2.07 -10.18 8.47
C SER A 186 -1.90 -10.44 6.97
N HIS A 187 -3.02 -10.62 6.26
CA HIS A 187 -3.05 -11.02 4.86
C HIS A 187 -2.69 -9.91 3.86
N GLY A 188 -2.62 -8.66 4.30
CA GLY A 188 -2.31 -7.52 3.45
C GLY A 188 -1.41 -6.50 4.16
N PRO A 189 -1.05 -5.41 3.46
CA PRO A 189 -0.26 -4.31 3.99
C PRO A 189 -0.82 -3.69 5.29
N THR A 190 0.07 -3.20 6.15
CA THR A 190 -0.28 -2.43 7.36
C THR A 190 -0.90 -1.06 7.04
N VAL A 191 -0.56 -0.51 5.87
CA VAL A 191 -1.25 0.62 5.24
C VAL A 191 -2.03 0.06 4.04
N VAL A 192 -3.35 -0.06 4.16
CA VAL A 192 -4.16 -0.85 3.22
C VAL A 192 -4.43 -0.12 1.89
N MET A 193 -4.38 -0.82 0.76
CA MET A 193 -4.95 -0.33 -0.51
C MET A 193 -6.48 -0.22 -0.39
N PRO A 194 -7.18 0.74 -1.02
CA PRO A 194 -6.68 1.85 -1.83
C PRO A 194 -6.41 3.14 -1.05
N THR A 195 -6.13 3.11 0.27
CA THR A 195 -5.84 4.36 1.03
C THR A 195 -4.59 5.10 0.56
N TRP A 196 -3.82 4.51 -0.35
CA TRP A 196 -2.47 4.93 -0.72
C TRP A 196 -2.43 6.30 -1.40
N PHE A 197 -1.50 7.12 -0.93
CA PHE A 197 -1.13 8.41 -1.50
C PHE A 197 0.40 8.54 -1.46
N CYS A 198 1.04 8.93 -2.56
CA CYS A 198 2.49 9.13 -2.61
C CYS A 198 2.92 10.08 -3.73
N SER A 199 4.17 10.58 -3.69
CA SER A 199 4.72 11.30 -4.84
C SER A 199 4.98 10.34 -6.01
N ARG A 200 4.78 10.81 -7.25
CA ARG A 200 5.13 10.06 -8.47
C ARG A 200 6.60 9.64 -8.46
N ARG A 201 7.49 10.49 -7.93
CA ARG A 201 8.91 10.17 -7.71
C ARG A 201 9.12 8.96 -6.79
N LEU A 202 8.33 8.83 -5.72
CA LEU A 202 8.38 7.63 -4.85
C LEU A 202 7.90 6.39 -5.62
N PHE A 203 6.78 6.49 -6.34
CA PHE A 203 6.26 5.37 -7.13
C PHE A 203 7.29 4.85 -8.13
N LEU A 204 7.89 5.74 -8.93
CA LEU A 204 8.95 5.41 -9.89
C LEU A 204 10.22 4.83 -9.23
N LYS A 205 10.57 5.26 -8.01
CA LYS A 205 11.68 4.70 -7.22
C LYS A 205 11.42 3.25 -6.77
N VAL A 206 10.16 2.90 -6.48
CA VAL A 206 9.77 1.54 -6.06
C VAL A 206 9.76 0.59 -7.27
N GLY A 207 9.08 1.02 -8.33
CA GLY A 207 8.79 0.23 -9.53
C GLY A 207 7.28 0.17 -9.80
N LEU A 208 6.89 -0.50 -10.89
CA LEU A 208 5.49 -0.73 -11.22
C LEU A 208 4.86 -1.80 -10.30
N PHE A 209 3.52 -1.87 -10.27
CA PHE A 209 2.80 -3.02 -9.73
C PHE A 209 3.07 -4.27 -10.57
N ASP A 210 2.96 -5.45 -9.95
CA ASP A 210 3.05 -6.73 -10.67
C ASP A 210 1.81 -6.92 -11.58
N GLU A 211 2.06 -7.27 -12.85
CA GLU A 211 1.03 -7.43 -13.89
C GLU A 211 0.65 -8.90 -14.15
N GLY A 212 1.03 -9.83 -13.27
CA GLY A 212 0.73 -11.27 -13.41
C GLY A 212 -0.75 -11.66 -13.29
N GLY A 213 -1.65 -10.69 -13.08
CA GLY A 213 -3.09 -10.86 -13.18
C GLY A 213 -3.76 -11.51 -11.97
N LYS A 214 -4.83 -12.28 -12.24
CA LYS A 214 -5.73 -12.82 -11.20
C LYS A 214 -4.99 -13.72 -10.20
N GLY A 215 -5.14 -13.43 -8.91
CA GLY A 215 -4.51 -14.17 -7.82
C GLY A 215 -3.11 -13.69 -7.42
N VAL A 216 -2.56 -12.67 -8.10
CA VAL A 216 -1.39 -11.93 -7.65
C VAL A 216 -1.82 -10.85 -6.64
N PRO A 217 -1.19 -10.75 -5.46
CA PRO A 217 -1.36 -9.62 -4.55
C PRO A 217 -0.40 -8.49 -4.94
N GLU A 218 -0.80 -7.69 -5.94
CA GLU A 218 0.06 -6.66 -6.53
C GLU A 218 0.44 -5.58 -5.50
N ASP A 219 -0.49 -5.26 -4.60
CA ASP A 219 -0.33 -4.31 -3.52
C ASP A 219 0.72 -4.78 -2.51
N LEU A 220 0.63 -6.01 -2.02
CA LEU A 220 1.60 -6.56 -1.05
C LEU A 220 3.00 -6.68 -1.66
N LEU A 221 3.11 -7.04 -2.95
CA LEU A 221 4.39 -7.10 -3.65
C LEU A 221 5.03 -5.72 -3.79
N PHE A 222 4.27 -4.71 -4.22
CA PHE A 222 4.72 -3.32 -4.27
C PHE A 222 5.12 -2.82 -2.88
N PHE A 223 4.31 -3.13 -1.85
CA PHE A 223 4.54 -2.71 -0.47
C PHE A 223 5.85 -3.27 0.11
N TYR A 224 6.16 -4.54 -0.15
CA TYR A 224 7.45 -5.14 0.22
C TYR A 224 8.62 -4.54 -0.56
N GLN A 225 8.43 -4.28 -1.86
CA GLN A 225 9.44 -3.60 -2.66
C GLN A 225 9.71 -2.18 -2.15
N LEU A 226 8.69 -1.46 -1.71
CA LEU A 226 8.81 -0.13 -1.10
C LEU A 226 9.69 -0.16 0.15
N LEU A 227 9.46 -1.12 1.04
CA LEU A 227 10.26 -1.33 2.25
C LEU A 227 11.69 -1.76 1.94
N ARG A 228 11.93 -2.56 0.88
CA ARG A 228 13.29 -2.89 0.41
C ARG A 228 14.05 -1.66 -0.09
N ARG A 229 13.36 -0.69 -0.68
CA ARG A 229 13.95 0.58 -1.17
C ARG A 229 14.18 1.63 -0.07
N GLY A 230 13.97 1.28 1.20
CA GLY A 230 14.13 2.19 2.34
C GLY A 230 13.17 3.39 2.28
N CYS A 231 11.99 3.19 1.70
CA CYS A 231 10.91 4.16 1.77
C CYS A 231 10.14 3.99 3.08
N GLY A 232 9.64 5.09 3.62
CA GLY A 232 8.85 5.10 4.85
C GLY A 232 7.39 4.73 4.63
N LEU A 233 6.67 4.61 5.73
CA LEU A 233 5.22 4.51 5.79
C LEU A 233 4.71 5.65 6.67
N PHE A 234 3.53 6.20 6.39
CA PHE A 234 2.86 7.14 7.28
C PHE A 234 1.34 6.92 7.21
N ARG A 235 0.63 7.03 8.34
CA ARG A 235 -0.83 6.99 8.36
C ARG A 235 -1.39 8.27 8.96
N VAL A 236 -2.18 9.01 8.17
CA VAL A 236 -3.03 10.07 8.70
C VAL A 236 -4.04 9.40 9.64
N ASP A 237 -4.06 9.79 10.92
CA ASP A 237 -4.80 9.06 11.95
C ASP A 237 -6.32 9.31 11.97
N GLN A 238 -6.88 9.64 10.81
CA GLN A 238 -8.30 9.87 10.58
C GLN A 238 -8.85 8.83 9.61
N SER A 239 -10.13 8.48 9.76
CA SER A 239 -10.83 7.72 8.73
C SER A 239 -11.06 8.63 7.53
N LEU A 240 -10.51 8.28 6.37
CA LEU A 240 -10.63 9.07 5.13
C LEU A 240 -11.11 8.26 3.92
N LEU A 241 -11.44 6.99 4.13
CA LEU A 241 -11.95 6.07 3.11
C LEU A 241 -13.03 5.15 3.74
N VAL A 242 -14.14 4.97 3.04
CA VAL A 242 -15.09 3.88 3.28
C VAL A 242 -14.77 2.76 2.30
N TYR A 243 -14.22 1.67 2.84
CA TYR A 243 -13.90 0.47 2.06
C TYR A 243 -15.15 -0.40 1.93
N ARG A 244 -15.62 -0.65 0.71
CA ARG A 244 -16.74 -1.54 0.41
C ARG A 244 -16.30 -3.00 0.35
N TYR A 245 -16.98 -3.85 1.11
CA TYR A 245 -16.74 -5.29 1.10
C TYR A 245 -17.86 -5.99 0.34
N HIS A 246 -17.50 -6.78 -0.68
CA HIS A 246 -18.44 -7.59 -1.45
C HIS A 246 -17.76 -8.82 -2.07
N GLU A 247 -18.54 -9.85 -2.36
CA GLU A 247 -18.06 -11.15 -2.88
C GLU A 247 -17.31 -11.07 -4.22
N LYS A 248 -17.56 -10.02 -5.01
CA LYS A 248 -16.88 -9.77 -6.29
C LYS A 248 -15.45 -9.19 -6.13
N ALA A 249 -14.99 -8.91 -4.91
CA ALA A 249 -13.72 -8.22 -4.68
C ALA A 249 -12.50 -9.06 -5.10
N THR A 250 -11.55 -8.43 -5.80
CA THR A 250 -10.33 -9.08 -6.34
C THR A 250 -9.51 -9.81 -5.27
N THR A 251 -9.54 -9.33 -4.02
CA THR A 251 -8.87 -9.95 -2.86
C THR A 251 -9.22 -11.43 -2.68
N HIS A 252 -10.45 -11.85 -3.03
CA HIS A 252 -10.88 -13.25 -2.95
C HIS A 252 -10.18 -14.18 -3.95
N SER A 253 -9.48 -13.64 -4.96
CA SER A 253 -8.68 -14.43 -5.90
C SER A 253 -7.31 -14.83 -5.35
N VAL A 254 -6.80 -14.16 -4.32
CA VAL A 254 -5.47 -14.42 -3.76
C VAL A 254 -5.56 -15.49 -2.67
N THR A 255 -4.77 -16.55 -2.79
CA THR A 255 -4.82 -17.66 -1.81
C THR A 255 -4.06 -17.34 -0.51
N GLU A 256 -4.56 -17.83 0.63
CA GLU A 256 -3.85 -17.79 1.92
C GLU A 256 -2.43 -18.40 1.80
N LYS A 257 -2.26 -19.43 0.96
CA LYS A 257 -0.95 -20.04 0.68
C LYS A 257 0.03 -19.08 -0.01
N THR A 258 -0.45 -18.28 -0.97
CA THR A 258 0.35 -17.25 -1.66
C THR A 258 0.82 -16.21 -0.65
N ILE A 259 -0.11 -15.66 0.13
CA ILE A 259 0.16 -14.64 1.14
C ILE A 259 1.09 -15.18 2.24
N TRP A 260 0.84 -16.39 2.72
CA TRP A 260 1.70 -17.05 3.71
C TRP A 260 3.14 -17.17 3.20
N LYS A 261 3.34 -17.66 1.97
CA LYS A 261 4.68 -17.76 1.37
C LYS A 261 5.37 -16.39 1.33
N LEU A 262 4.71 -15.37 0.78
CA LEU A 262 5.28 -14.02 0.69
C LEU A 262 5.69 -13.46 2.05
N ARG A 263 4.86 -13.67 3.09
CA ARG A 263 5.16 -13.23 4.47
C ARG A 263 6.33 -13.98 5.07
N VAL A 264 6.40 -15.30 4.91
CA VAL A 264 7.55 -16.11 5.37
C VAL A 264 8.83 -15.68 4.66
N ASP A 265 8.80 -15.52 3.33
CA ASP A 265 9.96 -15.12 2.55
C ASP A 265 10.45 -13.72 2.96
N PHE A 266 9.54 -12.75 3.15
CA PHE A 266 9.91 -11.39 3.58
C PHE A 266 10.41 -11.33 5.03
N LEU A 267 9.82 -12.11 5.96
CA LEU A 267 10.34 -12.25 7.33
C LEU A 267 11.76 -12.81 7.34
N GLN A 268 12.01 -13.84 6.51
CA GLN A 268 13.33 -14.45 6.38
C GLN A 268 14.37 -13.48 5.81
N GLU A 269 13.99 -12.70 4.80
CA GLU A 269 14.83 -11.70 4.15
C GLU A 269 15.19 -10.55 5.10
N ARG A 270 14.20 -9.98 5.80
CA ARG A 270 14.35 -8.73 6.55
C ARG A 270 14.75 -8.91 8.00
N VAL A 271 14.25 -9.96 8.67
CA VAL A 271 14.41 -10.16 10.13
C VAL A 271 15.34 -11.34 10.42
N LEU A 272 14.99 -12.54 9.95
CA LEU A 272 15.72 -13.76 10.32
C LEU A 272 17.11 -13.86 9.66
N SER A 273 17.39 -13.05 8.64
CA SER A 273 18.73 -12.85 8.07
C SER A 273 19.69 -12.25 9.09
N GLN A 274 19.23 -11.26 9.88
CA GLN A 274 20.01 -10.50 10.85
C GLN A 274 20.26 -11.26 12.16
N TRP A 275 19.35 -12.16 12.53
CA TRP A 275 19.43 -12.92 13.78
C TRP A 275 20.29 -14.17 13.62
N GLU A 276 21.19 -14.45 14.56
CA GLU A 276 21.96 -15.71 14.59
C GLU A 276 21.07 -16.89 15.01
N LYS A 277 20.25 -16.67 16.03
CA LYS A 277 19.36 -17.64 16.66
C LYS A 277 18.10 -16.93 17.18
N PHE A 278 16.95 -17.60 17.21
CA PHE A 278 15.68 -17.03 17.69
C PHE A 278 14.73 -18.08 18.27
N THR A 279 13.68 -17.65 18.96
CA THR A 279 12.62 -18.50 19.53
C THR A 279 11.30 -18.29 18.80
N ILE A 280 10.52 -19.35 18.58
CA ILE A 280 9.14 -19.23 18.07
C ILE A 280 8.15 -19.34 19.25
N TRP A 281 7.43 -18.26 19.54
CA TRP A 281 6.36 -18.27 20.54
C TRP A 281 5.06 -18.78 19.89
N ASN A 282 4.47 -19.83 20.48
CA ASN A 282 3.39 -20.71 19.99
C ASN A 282 3.92 -22.08 19.54
N ALA A 283 3.88 -23.06 20.45
CA ALA A 283 4.22 -24.46 20.17
C ALA A 283 3.06 -25.24 19.51
N GLY A 284 2.04 -24.55 18.98
CA GLY A 284 0.83 -25.09 18.35
C GLY A 284 0.84 -25.02 16.82
N LYS A 285 -0.34 -24.93 16.20
CA LYS A 285 -0.50 -24.99 14.73
C LYS A 285 0.33 -23.93 14.01
N GLN A 286 0.24 -22.66 14.44
CA GLN A 286 0.84 -21.54 13.70
C GLN A 286 2.37 -21.53 13.77
N GLY A 287 2.97 -21.62 14.97
CA GLY A 287 4.42 -21.65 15.09
C GLY A 287 5.07 -22.86 14.39
N ARG A 288 4.44 -24.04 14.46
CA ARG A 288 4.89 -25.23 13.69
C ARG A 288 4.72 -25.03 12.19
N MET A 289 3.69 -24.32 11.73
CA MET A 289 3.53 -23.99 10.31
C MET A 289 4.61 -23.04 9.84
N LEU A 290 4.99 -22.04 10.65
CA LEU A 290 6.12 -21.15 10.36
C LEU A 290 7.40 -21.97 10.25
N TYR A 291 7.75 -22.75 11.28
CA TYR A 291 8.96 -23.58 11.30
C TYR A 291 9.11 -24.44 10.04
N ARG A 292 8.05 -25.16 9.64
CA ARG A 292 8.04 -26.00 8.43
C ARG A 292 8.16 -25.22 7.12
N SER A 293 7.80 -23.93 7.13
CA SER A 293 7.89 -23.04 5.97
C SER A 293 9.23 -22.32 5.84
N LEU A 294 10.05 -22.28 6.91
CA LEU A 294 11.39 -21.71 6.87
C LEU A 294 12.32 -22.52 5.97
N ASN A 295 13.28 -21.84 5.34
CA ASN A 295 14.39 -22.47 4.63
C ASN A 295 15.31 -23.24 5.63
N PRO A 296 16.11 -24.22 5.17
CA PRO A 296 16.93 -25.06 6.06
C PRO A 296 17.93 -24.27 6.92
N THR A 297 18.45 -23.15 6.43
CA THR A 297 19.34 -22.26 7.19
C THR A 297 18.61 -21.67 8.39
N ASN A 298 17.42 -21.10 8.18
CA ASN A 298 16.61 -20.49 9.23
C ASN A 298 15.95 -21.51 10.16
N GLN A 299 15.64 -22.73 9.70
CA GLN A 299 15.21 -23.83 10.59
C GLN A 299 16.29 -24.14 11.65
N LYS A 300 17.57 -24.16 11.25
CA LYS A 300 18.72 -24.36 12.17
C LYS A 300 18.97 -23.17 13.11
N LYS A 301 18.34 -22.01 12.88
CA LYS A 301 18.41 -20.84 13.77
C LYS A 301 17.43 -20.93 14.95
N VAL A 302 16.40 -21.77 14.87
CA VAL A 302 15.38 -21.89 15.94
C VAL A 302 15.98 -22.57 17.17
N ARG A 303 16.03 -21.87 18.31
CA ARG A 303 16.50 -22.41 19.61
C ARG A 303 15.48 -23.37 20.21
N CYS A 304 14.24 -22.91 20.31
CA CYS A 304 13.12 -23.62 20.90
C CYS A 304 11.79 -23.04 20.39
N PHE A 305 10.71 -23.77 20.66
CA PHE A 305 9.39 -23.17 20.81
C PHE A 305 9.18 -22.76 22.27
N CYS A 306 8.41 -21.70 22.48
CA CYS A 306 7.87 -21.39 23.80
C CYS A 306 6.35 -21.22 23.79
N ASP A 307 5.72 -21.48 24.94
CA ASP A 307 4.28 -21.39 25.11
C ASP A 307 3.92 -21.09 26.57
N VAL A 308 2.63 -20.87 26.84
CA VAL A 308 2.02 -20.80 28.18
C VAL A 308 1.22 -22.06 28.51
N ASP A 309 0.83 -22.83 27.49
CA ASP A 309 0.06 -24.06 27.61
C ASP A 309 0.89 -25.20 28.23
N LYS A 310 0.56 -25.57 29.47
CA LYS A 310 1.20 -26.65 30.22
C LYS A 310 1.22 -27.98 29.45
N ASN A 311 0.18 -28.32 28.70
CA ASN A 311 0.09 -29.58 27.94
C ASN A 311 1.02 -29.61 26.73
N LYS A 312 1.36 -28.45 26.16
CA LYS A 312 2.39 -28.34 25.10
C LYS A 312 3.79 -28.41 25.71
N ILE A 313 4.01 -27.74 26.85
CA ILE A 313 5.31 -27.70 27.54
C ILE A 313 5.69 -29.10 28.07
N GLN A 314 4.73 -29.84 28.65
CA GLN A 314 4.96 -31.22 29.15
C GLN A 314 5.41 -32.21 28.07
N LYS A 315 5.18 -31.93 26.78
CA LYS A 315 5.70 -32.77 25.67
C LYS A 315 7.21 -32.63 25.48
N GLY A 316 7.84 -31.59 26.05
CA GLY A 316 9.29 -31.34 26.06
C GLY A 316 9.91 -30.96 24.71
N PHE A 317 9.41 -31.48 23.60
CA PHE A 317 9.90 -31.18 22.24
C PHE A 317 8.81 -31.28 21.17
N TYR A 318 9.04 -30.61 20.05
CA TYR A 318 8.37 -30.84 18.77
C TYR A 318 9.33 -31.59 17.83
N THR A 319 8.89 -32.73 17.29
CA THR A 319 9.60 -33.43 16.21
C THR A 319 9.12 -32.93 14.85
N TYR A 320 10.05 -32.57 13.96
CA TYR A 320 9.70 -32.28 12.56
C TYR A 320 9.63 -33.58 11.75
N GLU A 321 8.47 -34.24 11.79
CA GLU A 321 8.27 -35.57 11.18
C GLU A 321 8.41 -35.57 9.66
N GLU A 322 8.11 -34.47 8.97
CA GLU A 322 8.26 -34.38 7.50
C GLU A 322 9.70 -34.09 7.05
N SER A 323 10.65 -33.86 7.98
CA SER A 323 12.07 -33.66 7.65
C SER A 323 12.71 -34.88 6.98
N LYS A 324 13.60 -34.65 6.01
CA LYS A 324 14.43 -35.72 5.42
C LYS A 324 15.64 -36.10 6.30
N GLU A 325 15.99 -35.28 7.29
CA GLU A 325 17.14 -35.52 8.17
C GLU A 325 16.94 -36.74 9.10
N ARG A 326 18.06 -37.39 9.46
CA ARG A 326 18.11 -38.55 10.37
C ARG A 326 19.24 -38.34 11.38
N PRO A 327 18.97 -38.32 12.70
CA PRO A 327 17.65 -38.37 13.34
C PRO A 327 16.75 -37.19 12.94
N LYS A 328 15.43 -37.35 13.11
CA LYS A 328 14.47 -36.25 12.85
C LYS A 328 14.79 -35.06 13.77
N PRO A 329 14.72 -33.81 13.28
CA PRO A 329 14.93 -32.63 14.12
C PRO A 329 13.94 -32.61 15.29
N LYS A 330 14.48 -32.45 16.51
CA LYS A 330 13.70 -32.24 17.73
C LYS A 330 14.01 -30.86 18.28
N ILE A 331 12.99 -30.02 18.39
CA ILE A 331 13.10 -28.64 18.84
C ILE A 331 12.47 -28.58 20.25
N PRO A 332 13.19 -28.14 21.29
CA PRO A 332 12.65 -28.03 22.64
C PRO A 332 11.37 -27.19 22.70
N VAL A 333 10.45 -27.55 23.60
CA VAL A 333 9.26 -26.75 23.94
C VAL A 333 9.37 -26.37 25.41
N VAL A 334 9.53 -25.07 25.68
CA VAL A 334 9.73 -24.55 27.04
C VAL A 334 8.63 -23.56 27.45
N HIS A 335 8.51 -23.31 28.74
CA HIS A 335 7.70 -22.19 29.24
C HIS A 335 8.32 -20.85 28.79
N TYR A 336 7.50 -19.86 28.42
CA TYR A 336 7.99 -18.58 27.87
C TYR A 336 9.04 -17.85 28.74
N ARG A 337 8.90 -17.89 30.08
CA ARG A 337 9.89 -17.31 31.02
C ARG A 337 11.27 -17.97 30.99
N ASN A 338 11.38 -19.17 30.40
CA ASN A 338 12.63 -19.93 30.29
C ASN A 338 13.23 -19.83 28.88
N ALA A 339 12.63 -19.04 27.99
CA ALA A 339 13.06 -18.89 26.60
C ALA A 339 13.86 -17.60 26.41
N THR A 340 14.77 -17.61 25.43
CA THR A 340 15.66 -16.48 25.13
C THR A 340 15.35 -15.88 23.75
N GLY A 341 15.29 -14.55 23.72
CA GLY A 341 15.01 -13.78 22.51
C GLY A 341 16.18 -13.74 21.52
N PRO A 342 15.99 -13.17 20.33
CA PRO A 342 14.75 -12.55 19.88
C PRO A 342 13.64 -13.57 19.53
N PHE A 343 12.40 -13.10 19.41
CA PHE A 343 11.20 -13.92 19.28
C PHE A 343 10.43 -13.65 17.98
N VAL A 344 9.91 -14.71 17.36
CA VAL A 344 8.80 -14.60 16.40
C VAL A 344 7.53 -15.05 17.10
N ILE A 345 6.55 -14.16 17.20
CA ILE A 345 5.31 -14.36 17.94
C ILE A 345 4.21 -14.84 17.00
N CYS A 346 3.93 -16.14 17.05
CA CYS A 346 2.86 -16.80 16.30
C CYS A 346 1.58 -16.95 17.12
N VAL A 347 1.25 -15.92 17.92
CA VAL A 347 0.05 -15.82 18.74
C VAL A 347 -0.85 -14.72 18.16
N LYS A 348 -2.15 -14.99 18.05
CA LYS A 348 -3.14 -14.02 17.58
C LYS A 348 -3.43 -13.01 18.69
N LEU A 349 -3.00 -11.75 18.50
CA LEU A 349 -3.12 -10.62 19.44
C LEU A 349 -4.48 -10.60 20.19
N ASP A 350 -5.55 -10.39 19.44
CA ASP A 350 -6.94 -10.23 19.90
C ASP A 350 -7.59 -11.50 20.48
N MET A 351 -6.91 -12.65 20.46
CA MET A 351 -7.42 -13.90 21.05
C MET A 351 -6.91 -14.16 22.48
N THR A 352 -6.09 -13.27 23.05
CA THR A 352 -5.49 -13.47 24.38
C THR A 352 -6.04 -12.56 25.48
N GLY A 353 -6.88 -11.58 25.15
CA GLY A 353 -7.50 -10.68 26.13
C GLY A 353 -6.50 -9.83 26.93
N GLY A 354 -5.33 -9.50 26.35
CA GLY A 354 -4.25 -8.76 27.02
C GLY A 354 -3.15 -9.65 27.61
N VAL A 355 -3.38 -10.96 27.75
CA VAL A 355 -2.41 -11.87 28.40
C VAL A 355 -1.10 -11.98 27.61
N LEU A 356 -1.11 -11.85 26.28
CA LEU A 356 0.14 -11.82 25.51
C LEU A 356 0.94 -10.55 25.81
N GLU A 357 0.27 -9.42 25.81
CA GLU A 357 0.83 -8.09 26.05
C GLU A 357 1.41 -7.98 27.46
N GLU A 358 0.69 -8.48 28.48
CA GLU A 358 1.20 -8.63 29.85
C GLU A 358 2.48 -9.46 29.93
N ASN A 359 2.53 -10.59 29.19
CA ASN A 359 3.69 -11.48 29.17
C ASN A 359 4.90 -10.85 28.46
N LEU A 360 4.69 -10.03 27.44
CA LEU A 360 5.75 -9.28 26.75
C LEU A 360 6.29 -8.16 27.64
N ASN A 361 5.40 -7.43 28.32
CA ASN A 361 5.76 -6.41 29.31
C ASN A 361 6.56 -6.99 30.48
N CYS A 362 6.18 -8.17 30.98
CA CYS A 362 6.93 -8.89 32.03
C CYS A 362 8.36 -9.26 31.61
N LEU A 363 8.61 -9.45 30.32
CA LEU A 363 9.92 -9.75 29.76
C LEU A 363 10.67 -8.48 29.29
N GLN A 364 10.06 -7.29 29.41
CA GLN A 364 10.60 -5.99 28.98
C GLN A 364 11.07 -5.95 27.51
N LEU A 365 10.42 -6.73 26.64
CA LEU A 365 10.81 -6.86 25.23
C LEU A 365 10.29 -5.69 24.39
N LYS A 366 11.09 -5.21 23.44
CA LYS A 366 10.71 -4.15 22.50
C LYS A 366 10.33 -4.70 21.13
N GLU A 367 9.14 -4.35 20.64
CA GLU A 367 8.71 -4.68 19.28
C GLU A 367 9.68 -4.10 18.23
N GLY A 368 9.99 -4.87 17.19
CA GLY A 368 10.91 -4.46 16.13
C GLY A 368 12.40 -4.57 16.47
N ALA A 369 12.74 -4.93 17.72
CA ALA A 369 14.11 -5.23 18.14
C ALA A 369 14.19 -6.66 18.71
N ASP A 370 13.45 -6.91 19.78
CA ASP A 370 13.46 -8.19 20.49
C ASP A 370 12.40 -9.17 19.97
N TYR A 371 11.35 -8.68 19.31
CA TYR A 371 10.33 -9.53 18.71
C TYR A 371 9.60 -8.94 17.50
N TYR A 372 9.00 -9.83 16.72
CA TYR A 372 8.07 -9.51 15.62
C TYR A 372 6.84 -10.43 15.68
N HIS A 373 5.66 -9.89 15.34
CA HIS A 373 4.42 -10.66 15.19
C HIS A 373 4.32 -11.34 13.81
N PHE A 374 3.81 -12.57 13.77
CA PHE A 374 3.67 -13.38 12.54
C PHE A 374 2.51 -14.39 12.66
N ASN A 375 1.38 -14.21 11.95
CA ASN A 375 0.16 -15.01 12.24
C ASN A 375 -0.91 -15.05 11.13
#